data_AF-A0A6A8Q703-F1
#
_entry.id   AF-A0A6A8Q703-F1
#
_cell.length_a   1.000
_cell.length_b   1.000
_cell.length_c   1.000
_cell.angle_alpha   90.00
_cell.angle_beta   90.00
_cell.angle_gamma   90.00
#
_symmetry.space_group_name_H-M   'P 1'
#
loop_
_entity.id
_entity.type
_entity.pdbx_description
1 polymer ?
#
loop_
_entity_poly.entity_id
_entity_poly.type
_entity_poly.pdbx_seq_one_letter_code
_entity_poly.pdbx_strand_id
1 'polypeptide(L)'
;MDKVRDEINTGLDIEIQEQEQYLIANVSGEWSLDRIKKMIDLVVSESKKREKNLFLLDMLQTGPPRKEMDRFYIGEYVAFEFHPALKVAVVSCQS
;
A
#
# COMPACT_ATOMS: atom_id res chain seq x y z
N MET A 1 10.67 -9.53 15.02
CA MET A 1 9.53 -8.89 14.33
C MET A 1 10.07 -7.59 13.79
N ASP A 2 10.36 -7.54 12.50
CA ASP A 2 11.04 -6.39 11.89
C ASP A 2 9.99 -5.44 11.33
N LYS A 3 9.81 -4.31 12.04
CA LYS A 3 8.86 -3.26 11.70
C LYS A 3 9.60 -2.14 10.97
N VAL A 4 9.07 -1.74 9.82
CA VAL A 4 9.54 -0.55 9.07
C VAL A 4 8.46 0.51 9.13
N ARG A 5 8.85 1.73 9.51
CA ARG A 5 7.99 2.91 9.53
C ARG A 5 8.57 3.97 8.59
N ASP A 6 7.80 4.46 7.62
CA ASP A 6 8.23 5.52 6.70
C ASP A 6 7.13 6.54 6.45
N GLU A 7 7.21 7.66 7.17
CA GLU A 7 6.32 8.82 7.04
C GLU A 7 6.89 9.90 6.09
N ILE A 8 8.22 10.03 6.05
CA ILE A 8 8.90 11.19 5.45
C ILE A 8 8.86 11.13 3.92
N ASN A 9 9.01 9.94 3.33
CA ASN A 9 9.09 9.83 1.87
C ASN A 9 7.71 9.81 1.21
N THR A 10 6.74 9.18 1.87
CA THR A 10 5.40 8.91 1.34
C THR A 10 4.39 9.98 1.72
N GLY A 11 4.59 10.71 2.82
CA GLY A 11 3.58 11.61 3.39
C GLY A 11 2.37 10.88 3.98
N LEU A 12 2.49 9.57 4.21
CA LEU A 12 1.54 8.69 4.89
C LEU A 12 2.29 7.99 6.02
N ASP A 13 1.64 7.73 7.16
CA ASP A 13 2.25 6.89 8.18
C ASP A 13 1.99 5.42 7.83
N ILE A 14 3.06 4.72 7.46
CA ILE A 14 3.01 3.34 6.97
C ILE A 14 3.82 2.45 7.91
N GLU A 15 3.17 1.46 8.51
CA GLU A 15 3.82 0.41 9.31
C GLU A 15 3.75 -0.92 8.58
N ILE A 16 4.91 -1.46 8.18
CA ILE A 16 5.01 -2.76 7.50
C ILE A 16 5.42 -3.84 8.50
N GLN A 17 4.61 -4.90 8.55
CA GLN A 17 4.80 -6.08 9.36
C GLN A 17 4.88 -7.31 8.47
N GLU A 18 5.78 -8.24 8.82
CA GLU A 18 5.88 -9.52 8.14
C GLU A 18 5.07 -10.61 8.85
N GLN A 19 4.30 -11.36 8.06
CA GLN A 19 3.62 -12.58 8.43
C GLN A 19 4.24 -13.75 7.67
N GLU A 20 3.95 -14.99 8.09
CA GLU A 20 4.57 -16.20 7.51
C GLU A 20 4.51 -16.23 5.97
N GLN A 21 3.37 -15.86 5.38
CA GLN A 21 3.14 -15.95 3.94
C GLN A 21 3.00 -14.60 3.21
N TYR A 22 2.85 -13.49 3.95
CA TYR A 22 2.52 -12.20 3.37
C TYR A 22 3.06 -11.04 4.20
N LEU A 23 3.10 -9.86 3.62
CA LEU A 23 3.38 -8.61 4.34
C LEU A 23 2.06 -7.87 4.57
N ILE A 24 1.95 -7.22 5.72
CA ILE A 24 0.86 -6.29 6.04
C ILE A 24 1.45 -4.89 6.09
N ALA A 25 0.88 -3.93 5.38
CA ALA A 25 1.10 -2.51 5.68
C ALA A 25 -0.17 -1.90 6.25
N ASN A 26 -0.05 -1.35 7.45
CA ASN A 26 -1.06 -0.50 8.06
C ASN A 26 -0.76 0.93 7.65
N VAL A 27 -1.73 1.58 7.00
CA VAL A 27 -1.56 2.89 6.39
C VAL A 27 -2.55 3.85 7.02
N SER A 28 -2.05 4.99 7.47
CA SER A 28 -2.88 6.08 7.98
C SER A 28 -2.45 7.44 7.41
N GLY A 29 -3.36 8.40 7.46
CA GLY A 29 -3.12 9.76 6.97
C GLY A 29 -4.11 10.19 5.87
N GLU A 30 -3.87 11.39 5.33
CA GLU A 30 -4.74 11.95 4.31
C GLU A 30 -4.44 11.36 2.93
N TRP A 31 -5.52 10.93 2.27
CA TRP A 31 -5.50 10.36 0.93
C TRP A 31 -5.09 11.39 -0.13
N SER A 32 -4.08 11.05 -0.95
CA SER A 32 -3.82 11.70 -2.22
C SER A 32 -3.14 10.74 -3.20
N LEU A 33 -3.43 10.87 -4.50
CA LEU A 33 -2.91 9.97 -5.52
C LEU A 33 -1.37 9.85 -5.49
N ASP A 34 -0.66 10.97 -5.35
CA ASP A 34 0.81 10.97 -5.29
C ASP A 34 1.36 10.20 -4.08
N ARG A 35 0.70 10.32 -2.93
CA ARG A 35 1.09 9.59 -1.72
C ARG A 35 0.83 8.09 -1.86
N ILE A 36 -0.29 7.72 -2.49
CA ILE A 36 -0.64 6.33 -2.77
C ILE A 36 0.36 5.68 -3.74
N LYS A 37 0.78 6.38 -4.79
CA LYS A 37 1.83 5.88 -5.70
C LYS A 37 3.14 5.59 -4.95
N LYS A 38 3.59 6.53 -4.13
CA LYS A 38 4.80 6.35 -3.31
C LYS A 38 4.68 5.21 -2.30
N MET A 39 3.51 5.04 -1.69
CA MET A 39 3.21 3.91 -0.82
C MET A 39 3.30 2.59 -1.58
N ILE A 40 2.75 2.54 -2.79
CA ILE A 40 2.82 1.37 -3.66
C ILE A 40 4.28 1.04 -4.01
N ASP A 41 5.09 2.03 -4.38
CA ASP A 41 6.51 1.82 -4.69
C ASP A 41 7.29 1.26 -3.49
N LEU A 42 6.99 1.77 -2.28
CA LEU A 42 7.56 1.27 -1.03
C LEU A 42 7.17 -0.20 -0.79
N VAL A 43 5.89 -0.52 -0.96
CA VAL A 43 5.33 -1.87 -0.81
C VAL A 43 6.01 -2.86 -1.75
N VAL A 44 6.20 -2.48 -3.02
CA VAL A 44 6.92 -3.29 -4.02
C VAL A 44 8.38 -3.48 -3.63
N SER A 45 9.05 -2.42 -3.19
CA SER A 45 10.44 -2.49 -2.72
C SER A 45 10.58 -3.46 -1.55
N GLU A 46 9.71 -3.37 -0.54
CA GLU A 46 9.75 -4.25 0.63
C GLU A 46 9.36 -5.70 0.29
N SER A 47 8.39 -5.90 -0.59
CA SER A 47 8.05 -7.22 -1.14
C SER A 47 9.25 -7.89 -1.80
N LYS A 48 10.01 -7.16 -2.64
CA LYS A 48 11.23 -7.67 -3.29
C LYS A 48 12.34 -7.98 -2.29
N LYS A 49 12.58 -7.08 -1.32
CA LYS A 49 13.62 -7.29 -0.29
C LYS A 49 13.35 -8.52 0.58
N ARG A 50 12.08 -8.81 0.87
CA ARG A 50 11.67 -9.90 1.78
C ARG A 50 11.20 -11.15 1.04
N GLU A 51 11.28 -11.15 -0.29
CA GLU A 51 10.84 -12.25 -1.16
C GLU A 51 9.39 -12.71 -0.90
N LYS A 52 8.50 -11.77 -0.57
CA LYS A 52 7.07 -12.04 -0.31
C LYS A 52 6.22 -11.52 -1.46
N ASN A 53 5.43 -12.42 -2.04
CA ASN A 53 4.57 -12.15 -3.19
C ASN A 53 3.11 -11.84 -2.82
N LEU A 54 2.77 -11.88 -1.53
CA LEU A 54 1.44 -11.57 -1.02
C LEU A 54 1.54 -10.35 -0.12
N PHE A 55 0.67 -9.38 -0.34
CA PHE A 55 0.66 -8.13 0.42
C PHE A 55 -0.77 -7.72 0.77
N LEU A 56 -0.99 -7.39 2.05
CA LEU A 56 -2.24 -6.85 2.55
C LEU A 56 -2.04 -5.37 2.90
N LEU A 57 -2.82 -4.50 2.28
CA LEU A 57 -2.87 -3.08 2.57
C LEU A 57 -4.10 -2.79 3.44
N ASP A 58 -3.88 -2.50 4.71
CA ASP A 58 -4.91 -1.99 5.62
C ASP A 58 -4.91 -0.47 5.57
N MET A 59 -5.98 0.09 5.01
CA MET A 59 -6.17 1.52 4.80
C MET A 59 -7.38 2.05 5.59
N LEU A 60 -7.84 1.34 6.62
CA LEU A 60 -9.01 1.72 7.42
C LEU A 60 -8.87 3.10 8.08
N GLN A 61 -7.63 3.50 8.39
CA GLN A 61 -7.32 4.79 9.01
C GLN A 61 -6.96 5.89 8.00
N THR A 62 -7.07 5.61 6.70
CA THR A 62 -6.97 6.65 5.68
C THR A 62 -8.32 7.31 5.47
N GLY A 63 -8.32 8.63 5.25
CA GLY A 63 -9.54 9.35 4.87
C GLY A 63 -10.16 8.76 3.59
N PRO A 64 -11.46 8.96 3.33
CA PRO A 64 -12.11 8.38 2.16
C PRO A 64 -11.43 8.88 0.88
N PRO A 65 -11.30 8.03 -0.16
CA PRO A 65 -10.78 8.48 -1.43
C PRO A 65 -11.72 9.56 -1.98
N ARG A 66 -11.17 10.70 -2.43
CA ARG A 66 -11.96 11.76 -3.07
C ARG A 66 -12.67 11.17 -4.30
N LYS A 67 -13.88 11.65 -4.58
CA LYS A 67 -14.83 11.04 -5.54
C LYS A 67 -14.38 11.05 -7.01
N GLU A 68 -13.29 11.71 -7.35
CA GLU A 68 -12.85 11.89 -8.74
C GLU A 68 -11.66 11.00 -9.06
N MET A 69 -11.67 10.37 -10.25
CA MET A 69 -10.58 9.73 -11.01
C MET A 69 -9.58 8.80 -10.30
N ASP A 70 -9.07 9.13 -9.12
CA ASP A 70 -8.02 8.48 -8.35
C ASP A 70 -8.27 6.99 -8.12
N ARG A 71 -9.52 6.58 -7.86
CA ARG A 71 -9.86 5.17 -7.56
C ARG A 71 -9.64 4.25 -8.76
N PHE A 72 -9.93 4.72 -9.97
CA PHE A 72 -9.82 3.93 -11.18
C PHE A 72 -8.35 3.73 -11.58
N TYR A 73 -7.54 4.78 -11.42
CA TYR A 73 -6.13 4.75 -11.78
C TYR A 73 -5.23 4.00 -10.79
N ILE A 74 -5.64 3.82 -9.54
CA ILE A 74 -4.84 3.04 -8.57
C ILE A 74 -4.83 1.57 -8.92
N GLY A 75 -5.98 0.99 -9.30
CA GLY A 75 -6.04 -0.40 -9.73
C GLY A 75 -5.18 -0.66 -10.97
N GLU A 76 -5.20 0.27 -11.93
CA GLU A 76 -4.36 0.21 -13.13
C GLU A 76 -2.88 0.45 -12.85
N TYR A 77 -2.53 1.38 -11.96
CA TYR A 77 -1.15 1.63 -11.54
C TYR A 77 -0.58 0.41 -10.80
N VAL A 78 -1.36 -0.20 -9.91
CA VAL A 78 -0.99 -1.49 -9.31
C VAL A 78 -0.88 -2.57 -10.39
N ALA A 79 -1.80 -2.69 -11.33
CA ALA A 79 -1.65 -3.70 -12.39
C ALA A 79 -0.40 -3.46 -13.28
N PHE A 80 -0.03 -2.20 -13.53
CA PHE A 80 1.12 -1.80 -14.35
C PHE A 80 2.46 -2.03 -13.63
N GLU A 81 2.58 -1.57 -12.38
CA GLU A 81 3.79 -1.76 -11.57
C GLU A 81 3.99 -3.24 -11.16
N PHE A 82 2.91 -4.02 -11.12
CA PHE A 82 2.89 -5.39 -10.60
C PHE A 82 2.79 -6.42 -11.74
N HIS A 83 3.85 -6.54 -12.54
CA HIS A 83 4.09 -7.74 -13.36
C HIS A 83 4.06 -9.00 -12.46
N PRO A 84 3.61 -10.18 -12.95
CA PRO A 84 2.52 -11.00 -12.41
C PRO A 84 2.75 -11.66 -11.01
N ALA A 85 3.79 -11.30 -10.27
CA ALA A 85 4.24 -11.97 -9.05
C ALA A 85 3.55 -11.47 -7.77
N LEU A 86 3.17 -10.19 -7.70
CA LEU A 86 2.71 -9.58 -6.44
C LEU A 86 1.18 -9.45 -6.41
N LYS A 87 0.54 -10.14 -5.46
CA LYS A 87 -0.92 -10.09 -5.22
C LYS A 87 -1.20 -9.17 -4.06
N VAL A 88 -2.05 -8.17 -4.29
CA VAL A 88 -2.42 -7.16 -3.30
C VAL A 88 -3.89 -7.26 -2.94
N ALA A 89 -4.19 -7.29 -1.65
CA ALA A 89 -5.54 -7.10 -1.13
C ALA A 89 -5.61 -5.77 -0.38
N VAL A 90 -6.63 -4.96 -0.65
CA VAL A 90 -6.83 -3.66 0.00
C VAL A 90 -8.06 -3.73 0.89
N VAL A 91 -7.91 -3.38 2.17
CA VAL A 91 -9.00 -3.22 3.13
C VAL A 91 -9.19 -1.73 3.37
N SER A 92 -10.37 -1.21 3.05
CA SER A 92 -10.71 0.21 3.20
C SER A 92 -12.12 0.37 3.74
N CYS A 93 -12.37 1.38 4.57
CA CYS A 93 -13.72 1.72 5.00
C CYS A 93 -14.58 2.16 3.79
N GLN A 94 -15.75 1.54 3.62
CA GLN A 94 -16.78 2.09 2.76
C GLN A 94 -17.47 3.24 3.50
N SER A 95 -17.56 4.38 2.82
CA SER A 95 -18.41 5.51 3.22
C SER A 95 -19.79 5.34 2.60
#